data_AF-A0A9P5RK21-F1
#
_entry.id   AF-A0A9P5RK21-F1
#
_cell.length_a   1.000
_cell.length_b   1.000
_cell.length_c   1.000
_cell.angle_alpha   90.00
_cell.angle_beta   90.00
_cell.angle_gamma   90.00
#
_symmetry.space_group_name_H-M   'P 1'
#
loop_
_entity.id
_entity.type
_entity.pdbx_description
1 polymer ?
#
loop_
_entity_poly.entity_id
_entity_poly.type
_entity_poly.pdbx_seq_one_letter_code
_entity_poly.pdbx_strand_id
1 'polypeptide(L)'
;MSRLYAKGRVLGFKRAKRNQRPDISLVQIEGVKTAADTEFYLGKRVAFVYRAKREVNGSKIRCIWGRITRAHGGSGAVKARFRNNLPAKSFGASVRVMMYPSRV
;
A
#
# COMPACT_ATOMS: atom_id res chain seq x y z
N MET A 1 14.90 16.23 -7.10
CA MET A 1 14.58 14.80 -7.30
C MET A 1 15.03 14.03 -6.05
N SER A 2 14.15 13.63 -5.13
CA SER A 2 14.55 12.99 -3.85
C SER A 2 13.59 11.90 -3.34
N ARG A 3 12.81 11.29 -4.25
CA ARG A 3 11.77 10.31 -3.88
C ARG A 3 12.34 8.89 -3.85
N LEU A 4 12.49 8.30 -2.66
CA LEU A 4 12.99 6.92 -2.44
C LEU A 4 11.92 5.82 -2.50
N TYR A 5 10.74 6.12 -3.04
CA TYR A 5 9.59 5.20 -3.06
C TYR A 5 8.81 5.29 -4.37
N ALA A 6 8.15 4.20 -4.76
CA ALA A 6 7.11 4.21 -5.78
C ALA A 6 5.79 4.70 -5.16
N LYS A 7 5.10 5.64 -5.83
CA LYS A 7 3.77 6.06 -5.42
C LYS A 7 2.78 4.95 -5.73
N GLY A 8 1.85 4.72 -4.83
CA GLY A 8 0.68 3.90 -5.08
C GLY A 8 -0.59 4.57 -4.56
N ARG A 9 -1.74 4.00 -4.92
CA ARG A 9 -3.06 4.39 -4.42
C ARG A 9 -3.77 3.18 -3.82
N VAL A 10 -4.44 3.38 -2.70
CA VAL A 10 -5.30 2.35 -2.11
C VAL A 10 -6.60 2.31 -2.89
N LEU A 11 -6.94 1.16 -3.47
CA LEU A 11 -8.18 0.99 -4.21
C LEU A 11 -9.35 0.66 -3.29
N GLY A 12 -9.10 -0.18 -2.30
CA GLY A 12 -10.14 -0.76 -1.46
C GLY A 12 -9.61 -1.91 -0.63
N PHE A 13 -10.49 -2.60 0.08
CA PHE A 13 -10.20 -3.91 0.64
C PHE A 13 -10.42 -5.02 -0.39
N LYS A 14 -9.81 -6.18 -0.14
CA LYS A 14 -10.19 -7.40 -0.85
C LYS A 14 -11.69 -7.62 -0.63
N ARG A 15 -12.44 -7.85 -1.71
CA ARG A 15 -13.90 -7.98 -1.62
C ARG A 15 -14.46 -9.01 -2.58
N ALA A 16 -15.63 -9.52 -2.23
CA ALA A 16 -16.58 -10.14 -3.14
C ALA A 16 -17.64 -9.10 -3.54
N LYS A 17 -18.70 -9.52 -4.25
CA LYS A 17 -19.81 -8.63 -4.63
C LYS A 17 -20.44 -7.93 -3.42
N ARG A 18 -20.74 -8.70 -2.36
CA ARG A 18 -21.44 -8.22 -1.15
C ARG A 18 -20.54 -8.03 0.08
N ASN A 19 -19.43 -8.76 0.19
CA ASN A 19 -18.62 -8.80 1.41
C ASN A 19 -17.22 -8.19 1.20
N GLN A 20 -16.68 -7.52 2.21
CA GLN A 20 -15.30 -6.99 2.21
C GLN A 20 -14.45 -7.67 3.29
N ARG A 21 -13.14 -7.75 3.05
CA ARG A 21 -12.13 -8.36 3.93
C ARG A 21 -11.04 -7.34 4.25
N PRO A 22 -11.17 -6.59 5.36
CA PRO A 22 -10.30 -5.46 5.70
C PRO A 22 -8.84 -5.83 6.01
N ASP A 23 -8.55 -7.10 6.26
CA ASP A 23 -7.20 -7.62 6.52
C ASP A 23 -6.25 -7.48 5.31
N ILE A 24 -6.83 -7.38 4.11
CA ILE A 24 -6.07 -7.23 2.86
C ILE A 24 -6.54 -5.98 2.12
N SER A 25 -5.61 -5.06 1.90
CA SER A 25 -5.84 -3.88 1.06
C SER A 25 -5.34 -4.11 -0.37
N LEU A 26 -6.09 -3.60 -1.34
CA LEU A 26 -5.69 -3.56 -2.74
C LEU A 26 -4.99 -2.23 -3.01
N VAL A 27 -3.82 -2.30 -3.63
CA VAL A 27 -2.98 -1.14 -3.94
C VAL A 27 -2.63 -1.16 -5.42
N GLN A 28 -2.86 -0.05 -6.12
CA GLN A 28 -2.33 0.16 -7.46
C GLN A 28 -1.02 0.93 -7.36
N ILE A 29 0.04 0.41 -7.97
CA ILE A 29 1.34 1.09 -8.03
C ILE A 29 1.38 1.91 -9.33
N GLU A 30 1.87 3.15 -9.25
CA GLU A 30 2.02 4.03 -10.41
C GLU A 30 3.04 3.43 -11.39
N GLY A 31 2.66 3.34 -12.67
CA GLY A 31 3.50 2.78 -13.73
C GLY A 31 3.47 1.25 -13.87
N VAL A 32 2.83 0.52 -12.96
CA VAL A 32 2.71 -0.94 -13.01
C VAL A 32 1.39 -1.32 -13.67
N LYS A 33 1.44 -1.96 -14.84
CA LYS A 33 0.25 -2.25 -15.67
C LYS A 33 -0.03 -3.74 -15.82
N THR A 34 0.99 -4.59 -15.74
CA THR A 34 0.83 -6.03 -15.91
C THR A 34 1.09 -6.79 -14.60
N ALA A 35 0.66 -8.04 -14.53
CA ALA A 35 0.96 -8.91 -13.40
C ALA A 35 2.47 -9.21 -13.28
N ALA A 36 3.19 -9.32 -14.41
CA ALA A 36 4.63 -9.56 -14.44
C ALA A 36 5.39 -8.40 -13.77
N ASP A 37 5.02 -7.16 -14.07
CA ASP A 37 5.64 -5.96 -13.48
C ASP A 37 5.48 -5.91 -11.94
N THR A 38 4.47 -6.57 -11.37
CA THR A 38 4.25 -6.58 -9.93
C THR A 38 5.27 -7.41 -9.16
N GLU A 39 5.94 -8.35 -9.82
CA GLU A 39 6.85 -9.32 -9.18
C GLU A 39 8.00 -8.63 -8.45
N PHE A 40 8.53 -7.56 -9.05
CA PHE A 40 9.57 -6.71 -8.46
C PHE A 40 9.17 -6.15 -7.08
N TYR A 41 7.90 -5.79 -6.93
CA TYR A 41 7.35 -5.16 -5.74
C TYR A 41 6.92 -6.16 -4.65
N LEU A 42 6.92 -7.46 -4.94
CA LEU A 42 6.58 -8.47 -3.93
C LEU A 42 7.59 -8.45 -2.78
N GLY A 43 7.06 -8.49 -1.56
CA GLY A 43 7.84 -8.42 -0.32
C GLY A 43 8.25 -7.00 0.09
N LYS A 44 8.14 -6.01 -0.80
CA LYS A 44 8.50 -4.61 -0.51
C LYS A 44 7.61 -4.02 0.58
N ARG A 45 8.18 -3.15 1.42
CA ARG A 45 7.43 -2.45 2.48
C ARG A 45 6.54 -1.37 1.89
N VAL A 46 5.36 -1.19 2.48
CA VAL A 46 4.43 -0.13 2.13
C VAL A 46 4.09 0.69 3.37
N ALA A 47 3.98 2.00 3.19
CA ALA A 47 3.65 2.95 4.23
C ALA A 47 2.42 3.77 3.83
N PHE A 48 1.42 3.79 4.71
CA PHE A 48 0.35 4.78 4.66
C PHE A 48 0.66 5.89 5.66
N VAL A 49 1.01 7.07 5.15
CA VAL A 49 1.40 8.23 5.97
C VAL A 49 0.22 9.18 6.06
N TYR A 50 -0.14 9.59 7.27
CA TYR A 50 -1.25 10.49 7.53
C TYR A 50 -0.90 11.50 8.64
N ARG A 51 -1.68 12.57 8.75
CA ARG A 51 -1.53 13.59 9.80
C ARG A 51 -2.65 13.46 10.82
N ALA A 52 -2.33 13.68 12.09
CA ALA A 52 -3.28 13.72 13.20
C ALA A 52 -3.14 15.03 13.99
N LYS A 53 -4.20 15.43 14.71
CA LYS A 53 -4.19 16.67 15.51
C LYS A 53 -3.23 16.57 16.71
N ARG A 54 -3.28 15.44 17.43
CA ARG A 54 -2.43 15.19 18.61
C ARG A 54 -1.03 14.77 18.19
N GLU A 55 -0.05 15.45 18.76
CA GLU A 55 1.36 15.11 18.65
C GLU A 55 1.69 13.82 19.40
N VAL A 56 2.54 12.98 18.80
CA VAL A 56 3.07 11.76 19.39
C VAL A 56 4.53 11.67 19.00
N ASN A 57 5.43 11.49 19.98
CA ASN A 57 6.87 11.40 19.77
C ASN A 57 7.45 12.57 18.94
N GLY A 58 7.04 13.80 19.26
CA GLY A 58 7.54 15.00 18.57
C GLY A 58 6.97 15.25 17.17
N SER A 59 5.97 14.47 16.72
CA SER A 59 5.38 14.65 15.39
C SER A 59 3.86 14.47 15.34
N LYS A 60 3.23 15.24 14.46
CA LYS A 60 1.83 15.08 14.05
C LYS A 60 1.66 14.09 12.90
N ILE A 61 2.77 13.59 12.34
CA ILE A 61 2.78 12.63 11.24
C ILE A 61 2.81 11.22 11.81
N ARG A 62 1.93 10.37 11.29
CA ARG A 62 1.81 8.96 11.69
C ARG A 62 1.89 8.07 10.46
N CYS A 63 2.30 6.84 10.67
CA CYS A 63 2.48 5.87 9.61
C CYS A 63 1.90 4.51 10.01
N ILE A 64 1.11 3.92 9.11
CA ILE A 64 0.73 2.52 9.18
C ILE A 64 1.62 1.76 8.20
N TRP A 65 2.45 0.87 8.74
CA TRP A 65 3.34 0.05 7.95
C TRP A 65 2.69 -1.26 7.52
N GLY A 66 3.08 -1.74 6.35
CA GLY A 66 2.69 -3.02 5.79
C GLY A 66 3.73 -3.56 4.83
N ARG A 67 3.37 -4.65 4.15
CA ARG A 67 4.15 -5.27 3.08
C ARG A 67 3.26 -5.66 1.91
N ILE A 68 3.82 -5.62 0.71
CA ILE A 68 3.20 -6.18 -0.48
C ILE A 68 3.35 -7.70 -0.43
N THR A 69 2.24 -8.41 -0.65
CA THR A 69 2.18 -9.86 -0.48
C THR A 69 2.09 -10.62 -1.80
N ARG A 70 1.20 -10.22 -2.72
CA ARG A 70 0.98 -10.92 -3.99
C ARG A 70 0.31 -10.01 -5.02
N ALA A 71 0.44 -10.36 -6.29
CA ALA A 71 -0.32 -9.73 -7.38
C ALA A 71 -1.84 -9.90 -7.23
N HIS A 72 -2.60 -8.99 -7.85
CA HIS A 72 -4.05 -9.02 -7.91
C HIS A 72 -4.56 -8.69 -9.32
N GLY A 73 -5.18 -9.69 -9.97
CA GLY A 73 -5.68 -9.53 -11.33
C GLY A 73 -4.55 -9.37 -12.35
N GLY A 74 -4.91 -8.98 -13.57
CA GLY A 74 -3.95 -8.76 -14.68
C GLY A 74 -3.44 -7.32 -14.81
N SER A 75 -4.09 -6.35 -14.14
CA SER A 75 -3.88 -4.91 -14.36
C SER A 75 -2.79 -4.26 -13.47
N GLY A 76 -1.87 -5.05 -12.93
CA GLY A 76 -0.78 -4.53 -12.09
C GLY A 76 -1.16 -4.11 -10.67
N ALA A 77 -2.36 -4.43 -10.19
CA ALA A 77 -2.73 -4.22 -8.80
C ALA A 77 -2.07 -5.25 -7.89
N VAL A 78 -1.82 -4.89 -6.63
CA VAL A 78 -1.21 -5.79 -5.63
C VAL A 78 -2.03 -5.85 -4.35
N LYS A 79 -1.91 -6.97 -3.64
CA LYS A 79 -2.44 -7.15 -2.28
C LYS A 79 -1.39 -6.76 -1.26
N ALA A 80 -1.71 -5.83 -0.38
CA ALA A 80 -0.89 -5.43 0.74
C ALA A 80 -1.56 -5.85 2.06
N ARG A 81 -0.75 -6.33 3.00
CA ARG A 81 -1.17 -6.50 4.40
C ARG A 81 -0.44 -5.48 5.25
N PHE A 82 -1.21 -4.73 6.02
CA PHE A 82 -0.70 -3.74 6.98
C PHE A 82 -0.69 -4.36 8.38
N ARG A 83 0.18 -3.86 9.26
CA ARG A 83 0.26 -4.31 10.66
C ARG A 83 -1.10 -4.11 11.35
N ASN A 84 -1.70 -2.95 11.11
CA ASN A 84 -3.07 -2.64 11.49
C ASN A 84 -3.85 -2.38 10.20
N ASN A 85 -5.10 -2.84 10.13
CA ASN A 85 -5.93 -2.64 8.95
C ASN A 85 -6.06 -1.15 8.63
N LEU A 86 -6.02 -0.81 7.34
CA LEU A 86 -6.21 0.57 6.92
C LEU A 86 -7.65 1.01 7.24
N PRO A 87 -7.88 2.28 7.61
CA PRO A 87 -9.23 2.81 7.74
C PRO A 87 -9.89 2.90 6.36
N ALA A 88 -11.18 2.60 6.23
CA ALA A 88 -11.88 2.65 4.93
C ALA A 88 -11.83 4.04 4.25
N LYS A 89 -11.68 5.11 5.05
CA LYS A 89 -11.48 6.47 4.54
C LYS A 89 -10.19 6.64 3.73
N SER A 90 -9.24 5.70 3.81
CA SER A 90 -8.00 5.75 3.04
C SER A 90 -8.16 5.32 1.58
N PHE A 91 -9.34 4.92 1.12
CA PHE A 91 -9.54 4.58 -0.29
C PHE A 91 -9.34 5.82 -1.18
N GLY A 92 -8.63 5.65 -2.29
CA GLY A 92 -8.14 6.73 -3.15
C GLY A 92 -6.91 7.46 -2.62
N ALA A 93 -6.55 7.29 -1.34
CA ALA A 93 -5.39 7.95 -0.74
C ALA A 93 -4.08 7.35 -1.26
N SER A 94 -3.04 8.19 -1.22
CA SER A 94 -1.70 7.78 -1.63
C SER A 94 -1.01 6.91 -0.58
N VAL A 95 -0.26 5.92 -1.05
CA VAL A 95 0.65 5.09 -0.25
C VAL A 95 2.04 5.14 -0.85
N ARG A 96 3.04 4.89 -0.01
CA ARG A 96 4.44 4.88 -0.39
C ARG A 96 4.92 3.43 -0.41
N VAL A 97 5.20 2.90 -1.60
CA VAL A 97 5.81 1.58 -1.77
C VAL A 97 7.32 1.76 -1.80
N MET A 98 7.98 1.24 -0.78
CA MET A 98 9.42 1.39 -0.62
C MET A 98 10.17 0.46 -1.57
N MET A 99 11.41 0.81 -1.91
CA MET A 99 12.28 -0.05 -2.73
C MET A 99 12.99 -1.15 -1.91
N TYR A 100 12.67 -1.28 -0.63
CA TYR A 100 13.26 -2.29 0.26
C TYR A 100 12.20 -3.23 0.88
N PRO A 101 12.57 -4.46 1.29
CA PRO A 101 13.89 -5.09 1.11
C PRO A 101 14.25 -5.30 -0.36
N SER A 102 15.47 -4.89 -0.75
CA SER A 102 15.95 -5.09 -2.12
C SER A 102 16.28 -6.56 -2.33
N ARG A 103 15.98 -7.05 -3.53
CA ARG A 103 16.43 -8.35 -4.04
C ARG A 103 17.31 -8.18 -5.29
N VAL A 104 17.53 -6.92 -5.67
CA VAL A 104 18.41 -6.46 -6.73
C VAL A 104 19.64 -5.87 -6.06
#